data_AF-A0A9X3W9S2-F1
#
_entry.id   AF-A0A9X3W9S2-F1
#
_cell.length_a   1.000
_cell.length_b   1.000
_cell.length_c   1.000
_cell.angle_alpha   90.00
_cell.angle_beta   90.00
_cell.angle_gamma   90.00
#
_symmetry.space_group_name_H-M   'P 1'
#
loop_
_entity.id
_entity.type
_entity.pdbx_description
1 polymer ?
#
loop_
_entity_poly.entity_id
_entity_poly.type
_entity_poly.pdbx_seq_one_letter_code
_entity_poly.pdbx_strand_id
1 'polypeptide(L)'
;MVHETSHWLLAKLFHHRIVDVKLLVMPWDVNLNEEHPRLGYVNTAYSDHSFYQMIGTAFIGTAPIYGCTAVIYLIYRLFTPNLLKLMTHTAESLISNPLSFSWNDFLYSFVELWKFDSRTLLLVTFAFYLIINITLTGFDLSDADLKSSYTAGIWILIFMSAIILPMVYFQMTDFLNYYLIGFVIWIVAIFSLSILTALLVDFGCHILHFFIN
;
A
#
# COMPACT_ATOMS: atom_id res chain seq x y z
N MET A 1 9.92 -4.19 10.08
CA MET A 1 8.86 -4.36 11.11
C MET A 1 7.45 -4.32 10.53
N VAL A 2 6.97 -3.20 9.97
CA VAL A 2 5.60 -3.14 9.38
C VAL A 2 5.43 -4.17 8.26
N HIS A 3 6.46 -4.32 7.42
CA HIS A 3 6.57 -5.32 6.37
C HIS A 3 6.22 -6.75 6.88
N GLU A 4 7.04 -7.30 7.77
CA GLU A 4 6.84 -8.63 8.36
C GLU A 4 5.55 -8.76 9.18
N THR A 5 5.16 -7.70 9.90
CA THR A 5 3.91 -7.72 10.70
C THR A 5 2.69 -7.85 9.79
N SER A 6 2.75 -7.30 8.57
CA SER A 6 1.68 -7.40 7.59
C SER A 6 1.52 -8.83 7.09
N HIS A 7 2.63 -9.52 6.78
CA HIS A 7 2.62 -10.94 6.43
C HIS A 7 2.02 -11.78 7.56
N TRP A 8 2.45 -11.54 8.80
CA TRP A 8 1.93 -12.26 9.97
C TRP A 8 0.42 -12.06 10.17
N LEU A 9 -0.07 -10.82 10.03
CA LEU A 9 -1.47 -10.50 10.23
C LEU A 9 -2.36 -11.16 9.17
N LEU A 10 -1.96 -11.11 7.89
CA LEU A 10 -2.71 -11.77 6.82
C LEU A 10 -2.59 -13.30 6.89
N ALA A 11 -1.44 -13.85 7.29
CA ALA A 11 -1.30 -15.27 7.54
C ALA A 11 -2.28 -15.77 8.59
N LYS A 12 -2.47 -15.02 9.68
CA LYS A 12 -3.47 -15.35 10.70
C LYS A 12 -4.90 -15.24 10.18
N LEU A 13 -5.21 -14.22 9.39
CA LEU A 13 -6.54 -14.03 8.79
C LEU A 13 -6.91 -15.21 7.88
N PHE A 14 -5.98 -15.65 7.03
CA PHE A 14 -6.18 -16.78 6.12
C PHE A 14 -5.97 -18.15 6.77
N HIS A 15 -5.82 -18.21 8.10
CA HIS A 15 -5.63 -19.45 8.86
C HIS A 15 -4.43 -20.27 8.37
N HIS A 16 -3.35 -19.60 7.96
CA HIS A 16 -2.08 -20.26 7.67
C HIS A 16 -1.40 -20.67 8.97
N ARG A 17 -0.71 -21.81 8.96
CA ARG A 17 0.06 -22.27 10.12
C ARG A 17 1.36 -21.49 10.16
N ILE A 18 1.51 -20.64 11.17
CA ILE A 18 2.76 -19.91 11.41
C ILE A 18 3.78 -20.90 11.96
N VAL A 19 4.89 -21.09 11.23
CA VAL A 19 5.98 -22.01 11.61
C VAL A 19 7.06 -21.25 12.36
N ASP A 20 7.47 -20.09 11.86
CA ASP A 20 8.48 -19.24 12.48
C ASP A 20 8.27 -17.77 12.09
N VAL A 21 8.57 -16.85 13.00
CA VAL A 21 8.39 -15.40 12.80
C VAL A 21 9.53 -14.65 13.43
N LYS A 22 10.21 -13.85 12.61
CA LYS A 22 11.25 -12.93 13.04
C LYS A 22 11.02 -11.56 12.40
N LEU A 23 10.42 -10.65 13.16
CA LEU A 23 9.98 -9.33 12.66
C LEU A 23 11.13 -8.35 12.41
N LEU A 24 12.28 -8.58 13.06
CA LEU A 24 13.50 -7.82 12.91
C LEU A 24 14.69 -8.72 13.23
N VAL A 25 15.60 -8.89 12.27
CA VAL A 25 16.95 -9.39 12.48
C VAL A 25 17.85 -8.16 12.55
N MET A 26 18.53 -7.98 13.68
CA MET A 26 19.44 -6.86 13.85
C MET A 26 20.62 -7.00 12.88
N PRO A 27 21.16 -5.91 12.32
CA PRO A 27 22.16 -5.96 11.25
C PRO A 27 23.45 -6.70 11.63
N TRP A 28 23.77 -6.82 12.93
CA TRP A 28 24.92 -7.59 13.43
C TRP A 28 24.66 -9.10 13.55
N ASP A 29 23.40 -9.53 13.52
CA ASP A 29 22.97 -10.94 13.54
C ASP A 29 22.54 -11.43 12.14
N VAL A 30 22.71 -10.60 11.11
CA VAL A 30 22.41 -10.95 9.73
C VAL A 30 23.47 -11.92 9.23
N ASN A 31 23.02 -13.10 8.79
CA ASN A 31 23.89 -14.10 8.19
C ASN A 31 24.30 -13.67 6.79
N LEU A 32 25.44 -12.98 6.66
CA LEU A 32 26.00 -12.51 5.39
C LEU A 32 26.42 -13.64 4.44
N ASN A 33 26.38 -14.90 4.90
CA ASN A 33 26.64 -16.08 4.07
C ASN A 33 25.39 -16.59 3.33
N GLU A 34 24.20 -16.05 3.61
CA GLU A 34 23.01 -16.34 2.83
C GLU A 34 23.01 -15.53 1.53
N GLU A 35 22.57 -16.14 0.41
CA GLU A 35 22.47 -15.46 -0.90
C GLU A 35 21.60 -14.19 -0.85
N HIS A 36 20.66 -14.13 0.10
CA HIS A 36 19.80 -12.97 0.35
C HIS A 36 19.69 -12.71 1.85
N PRO A 37 20.59 -11.89 2.45
CA PRO A 37 20.53 -11.56 3.86
C PRO A 37 19.21 -10.85 4.20
N ARG A 38 18.38 -11.49 5.02
CA ARG A 38 17.04 -10.98 5.36
C ARG A 38 17.03 -10.24 6.69
N LEU A 39 16.41 -9.07 6.72
CA LEU A 39 16.22 -8.25 7.93
C LEU A 39 14.98 -8.66 8.74
N GLY A 40 14.27 -9.71 8.29
CA GLY A 40 13.09 -10.29 8.90
C GLY A 40 12.54 -11.42 8.03
N TYR A 41 11.73 -12.30 8.60
CA TYR A 41 10.97 -13.29 7.84
C TYR A 41 9.75 -13.79 8.61
N VAL A 42 8.70 -14.15 7.87
CA VAL A 42 7.52 -14.86 8.37
C VAL A 42 7.37 -16.15 7.58
N ASN A 43 7.73 -17.28 8.21
CA ASN A 43 7.56 -18.60 7.62
C ASN A 43 6.19 -19.15 7.98
N THR A 44 5.36 -19.34 6.95
CA THR A 44 4.02 -19.89 7.07
C THR A 44 3.87 -21.13 6.23
N ALA A 45 3.26 -22.17 6.79
CA ALA A 45 2.84 -23.36 6.07
C ALA A 45 1.34 -23.28 5.77
N TYR A 46 0.97 -23.62 4.54
CA TYR A 46 -0.40 -23.68 4.08
C TYR A 46 -0.70 -25.06 3.49
N SER A 47 -1.98 -25.43 3.44
CA SER A 47 -2.43 -26.67 2.81
C SER A 47 -2.91 -26.38 1.39
N ASP A 48 -2.32 -27.05 0.41
CA ASP A 48 -2.73 -26.97 -1.01
C ASP A 48 -4.16 -27.51 -1.24
N HIS A 49 -4.74 -28.20 -0.27
CA HIS A 49 -6.10 -28.74 -0.35
C HIS A 49 -7.20 -27.71 0.00
N SER A 50 -6.83 -26.55 0.54
CA SER A 50 -7.78 -25.50 0.93
C SER A 50 -7.71 -24.31 -0.02
N PHE A 51 -8.75 -24.14 -0.85
CA PHE A 51 -8.89 -22.98 -1.73
C PHE A 51 -8.79 -21.65 -0.96
N TYR A 52 -9.29 -21.59 0.27
CA TYR A 52 -9.21 -20.40 1.11
C TYR A 52 -7.76 -20.04 1.48
N GLN A 53 -6.94 -21.03 1.83
CA GLN A 53 -5.53 -20.82 2.14
C GLN A 53 -4.72 -20.51 0.88
N MET A 54 -5.07 -21.11 -0.26
CA MET A 54 -4.44 -20.83 -1.56
C MET A 54 -4.76 -19.43 -2.10
N ILE A 55 -5.94 -18.87 -1.81
CA ILE A 55 -6.20 -17.45 -2.07
C ILE A 55 -5.40 -16.59 -1.09
N GLY A 56 -5.30 -17.03 0.17
CA GLY A 56 -4.53 -16.35 1.20
C GLY A 56 -3.05 -16.16 0.86
N THR A 57 -2.41 -17.07 0.12
CA THR A 57 -1.00 -16.91 -0.30
C THR A 57 -0.78 -15.70 -1.20
N ALA A 58 -1.76 -15.28 -2.01
CA ALA A 58 -1.68 -14.05 -2.82
C ALA A 58 -1.71 -12.81 -1.94
N PHE A 59 -2.66 -12.77 -1.02
CA PHE A 59 -2.81 -11.65 -0.10
C PHE A 59 -1.62 -11.55 0.85
N ILE A 60 -1.09 -12.68 1.32
CA ILE A 60 0.13 -12.70 2.14
C ILE A 60 1.32 -12.18 1.33
N GLY A 61 1.50 -12.60 0.07
CA GLY A 61 2.58 -12.08 -0.78
C GLY A 61 2.50 -10.56 -1.01
N THR A 62 1.29 -9.99 -1.05
CA THR A 62 1.06 -8.53 -1.20
C THR A 62 0.82 -7.81 0.12
N ALA A 63 0.95 -8.50 1.26
CA ALA A 63 0.63 -7.98 2.59
C ALA A 63 1.34 -6.66 2.93
N PRO A 64 2.65 -6.50 2.64
CA PRO A 64 3.37 -5.28 2.95
C PRO A 64 2.79 -4.04 2.26
N ILE A 65 2.24 -4.19 1.05
CA ILE A 65 1.60 -3.09 0.33
C ILE A 65 0.40 -2.58 1.14
N TYR A 66 -0.48 -3.48 1.57
CA TYR A 66 -1.66 -3.12 2.35
C TYR A 66 -1.30 -2.56 3.73
N GLY A 67 -0.37 -3.19 4.42
CA GLY A 67 0.04 -2.76 5.75
C GLY A 67 0.77 -1.43 5.77
N CYS A 68 1.74 -1.23 4.86
CA CYS A 68 2.43 0.06 4.73
C CYS A 68 1.46 1.18 4.32
N THR A 69 0.55 0.91 3.37
CA THR A 69 -0.49 1.87 2.97
C THR A 69 -1.41 2.24 4.14
N ALA A 70 -1.84 1.25 4.94
CA ALA A 70 -2.68 1.49 6.11
C ALA A 70 -1.98 2.34 7.18
N VAL A 71 -0.70 2.10 7.43
CA VAL A 71 0.09 2.90 8.37
C VAL A 71 0.29 4.33 7.83
N ILE A 72 0.58 4.49 6.54
CA ILE A 72 0.68 5.81 5.90
C ILE A 72 -0.64 6.58 6.02
N TYR A 73 -1.77 5.93 5.75
CA TYR A 73 -3.10 6.53 5.95
C TYR A 73 -3.32 6.98 7.39
N LEU A 74 -2.92 6.15 8.37
CA LEU A 74 -3.02 6.48 9.78
C LEU A 74 -2.12 7.67 10.16
N ILE A 75 -0.92 7.75 9.60
CA ILE A 75 -0.02 8.90 9.76
C ILE A 75 -0.68 10.17 9.21
N TYR A 76 -1.23 10.12 7.99
CA TYR A 76 -1.94 11.27 7.42
C TYR A 76 -3.14 11.70 8.27
N ARG A 77 -3.89 10.73 8.82
CA ARG A 77 -5.05 11.01 9.68
C ARG A 77 -4.67 11.67 11.01
N LEU A 78 -3.55 11.24 11.62
CA LEU A 78 -3.13 11.74 12.93
C LEU A 78 -2.33 13.04 12.86
N PHE A 79 -1.38 13.13 11.93
CA PHE A 79 -0.38 14.20 11.91
C PHE A 79 -0.71 15.31 10.90
N THR A 80 -1.42 15.00 9.82
CA THR A 80 -1.72 15.98 8.75
C THR A 80 -3.19 15.88 8.28
N PRO A 81 -4.17 16.08 9.18
CA PRO A 81 -5.58 15.89 8.86
C PRO A 81 -6.08 16.83 7.75
N ASN A 82 -5.47 18.00 7.59
CA ASN A 82 -5.80 18.95 6.53
C ASN A 82 -5.43 18.41 5.14
N LEU A 83 -4.29 17.73 5.03
CA LEU A 83 -3.85 17.10 3.77
C LEU A 83 -4.79 15.94 3.40
N LEU A 84 -5.21 15.15 4.39
CA LEU A 84 -6.16 14.06 4.17
C LEU A 84 -7.53 14.60 3.72
N LYS A 85 -8.03 15.69 4.31
CA LYS A 85 -9.27 16.35 3.89
C LYS A 85 -9.20 16.87 2.45
N LEU A 86 -8.08 17.46 2.06
CA LEU A 86 -7.85 17.88 0.67
C LEU A 86 -8.01 16.68 -0.27
N MET A 87 -7.29 15.59 0.01
CA MET A 87 -7.30 14.38 -0.81
C MET A 87 -8.70 13.78 -0.92
N THR A 88 -9.43 13.61 0.19
CA THR A 88 -10.79 13.05 0.17
C THR A 88 -11.77 13.95 -0.58
N HIS A 89 -11.71 15.27 -0.36
CA HIS A 89 -12.58 16.21 -1.06
C HIS A 89 -12.33 16.22 -2.57
N THR A 90 -11.06 16.14 -2.99
CA THR A 90 -10.71 16.03 -4.41
C THR A 90 -11.17 14.70 -5.02
N ALA A 91 -11.03 13.59 -4.28
CA ALA A 91 -11.49 12.28 -4.74
C ALA A 91 -13.02 12.24 -4.89
N GLU A 92 -13.77 12.77 -3.92
CA GLU A 92 -15.23 12.86 -3.98
C GLU A 92 -15.72 13.75 -5.14
N SER A 93 -15.03 14.87 -5.38
CA SER A 93 -15.31 15.74 -6.52
C SER A 93 -15.10 15.03 -7.86
N LEU A 94 -14.02 14.25 -8.00
CA LEU A 94 -13.73 13.47 -9.21
C LEU A 94 -14.67 12.29 -9.42
N ILE A 95 -15.09 11.63 -8.34
CA ILE A 95 -16.05 10.51 -8.41
C ILE A 95 -17.45 11.01 -8.79
N SER A 96 -17.87 12.15 -8.23
CA SER A 96 -19.20 12.70 -8.49
C SER A 96 -19.33 13.31 -9.88
N ASN A 97 -18.32 14.05 -10.36
CA ASN A 97 -18.31 14.61 -11.70
C ASN A 97 -16.87 14.77 -12.24
N PRO A 98 -16.33 13.78 -12.97
CA PRO A 98 -14.93 13.77 -13.40
C PRO A 98 -14.56 14.92 -14.34
N LEU A 99 -15.54 15.48 -15.07
CA LEU A 99 -15.33 16.57 -16.04
C LEU A 99 -15.49 17.97 -15.45
N SER A 100 -16.04 18.11 -14.23
CA SER A 100 -16.28 19.42 -13.59
C SER A 100 -15.32 19.70 -12.46
N PHE A 101 -14.11 19.15 -12.51
CA PHE A 101 -13.09 19.41 -11.50
C PHE A 101 -12.76 20.91 -11.47
N SER A 102 -13.06 21.56 -10.34
CA SER A 102 -12.83 22.99 -10.13
C SER A 102 -11.40 23.24 -9.68
N TRP A 103 -10.56 23.69 -10.61
CA TRP A 103 -9.18 24.08 -10.32
C TRP A 103 -9.09 25.17 -9.25
N ASN A 104 -10.07 26.06 -9.17
CA ASN A 104 -10.07 27.13 -8.17
C ASN A 104 -10.27 26.58 -6.74
N ASP A 105 -11.15 25.60 -6.57
CA ASP A 105 -11.39 25.00 -5.24
C ASP A 105 -10.18 24.17 -4.78
N PHE A 106 -9.52 23.49 -5.73
CA PHE A 106 -8.26 22.81 -5.47
C PHE A 106 -7.16 23.78 -5.05
N LEU A 107 -6.95 24.86 -5.80
CA LEU A 107 -5.91 25.85 -5.50
C LEU A 107 -6.18 26.58 -4.17
N TYR A 108 -7.42 26.92 -3.86
CA TYR A 108 -7.77 27.54 -2.59
C TYR A 108 -7.45 26.61 -1.42
N SER A 109 -7.89 25.36 -1.51
CA SER A 109 -7.63 24.35 -0.48
C SER A 109 -6.14 24.00 -0.38
N PHE A 110 -5.41 24.05 -1.50
CA PHE A 110 -3.95 23.87 -1.52
C PHE A 110 -3.24 25.02 -0.80
N VAL A 111 -3.59 26.28 -1.08
CA VAL A 111 -3.02 27.45 -0.39
C VAL A 111 -3.33 27.42 1.12
N GLU A 112 -4.50 26.89 1.50
CA GLU A 112 -4.86 26.71 2.91
C GLU A 112 -3.95 25.71 3.65
N LEU A 113 -3.37 24.73 2.95
CA LEU A 113 -2.35 23.83 3.51
C LEU A 113 -1.04 24.56 3.88
N TRP A 114 -0.72 25.65 3.19
CA TRP A 114 0.51 26.42 3.40
C TRP A 114 0.41 27.43 4.55
N LYS A 115 -0.74 27.52 5.22
CA LYS A 115 -0.86 28.27 6.48
C LYS A 115 -0.19 27.48 7.62
N PHE A 116 1.14 27.50 7.63
CA PHE A 116 1.93 26.80 8.64
C PHE A 116 1.92 27.56 9.97
N ASP A 117 1.28 26.99 10.98
CA ASP A 117 1.64 27.26 12.37
C ASP A 117 2.90 26.44 12.74
N SER A 118 3.71 26.96 13.65
CA SER A 118 4.93 26.34 14.18
C SER A 118 4.72 24.89 14.64
N ARG A 119 3.57 24.60 15.27
CA ARG A 119 3.17 23.24 15.69
C ARG A 119 2.85 22.34 14.49
N THR A 120 2.10 22.87 13.52
CA THR A 120 1.73 22.14 12.30
C THR A 120 2.97 21.80 11.48
N LEU A 121 3.95 22.70 11.40
CA LEU A 121 5.20 22.47 10.68
C LEU A 121 5.98 21.29 11.29
N LEU A 122 6.12 21.24 12.63
CA LEU A 122 6.77 20.12 13.30
C LEU A 122 6.05 18.79 13.03
N LEU A 123 4.72 18.76 13.16
CA LEU A 123 3.92 17.56 12.90
C LEU A 123 4.03 17.08 11.45
N VAL A 124 4.01 18.00 10.50
CA VAL A 124 4.17 17.71 9.07
C VAL A 124 5.57 17.16 8.79
N THR A 125 6.64 17.79 9.31
CA THR A 125 8.01 17.29 9.14
C THR A 125 8.18 15.90 9.76
N PHE A 126 7.62 15.67 10.95
CA PHE A 126 7.66 14.35 11.59
C PHE A 126 6.88 13.30 10.80
N ALA A 127 5.71 13.65 10.26
CA ALA A 127 4.93 12.78 9.40
C ALA A 127 5.70 12.39 8.13
N PHE A 128 6.31 13.37 7.45
CA PHE A 128 7.14 13.12 6.28
C PHE A 128 8.33 12.21 6.60
N TYR A 129 9.02 12.43 7.72
CA TYR A 129 10.11 11.56 8.17
C TYR A 129 9.64 10.10 8.32
N LEU A 130 8.50 9.86 8.96
CA LEU A 130 7.94 8.51 9.12
C LEU A 130 7.53 7.88 7.78
N ILE A 131 6.87 8.66 6.92
CA ILE A 131 6.44 8.18 5.60
C ILE A 131 7.65 7.76 4.78
N ILE A 132 8.71 8.57 4.75
CA ILE A 132 9.95 8.27 4.02
C ILE A 132 10.59 6.96 4.52
N ASN A 133 10.67 6.75 5.83
CA ASN A 133 11.20 5.50 6.40
C ASN A 133 10.36 4.27 6.00
N ILE A 134 9.03 4.43 5.93
CA ILE A 134 8.13 3.35 5.51
C ILE A 134 8.23 3.11 4.00
N THR A 135 8.31 4.16 3.18
CA THR A 135 8.35 4.00 1.73
C THR A 135 9.66 3.39 1.25
N LEU A 136 10.80 3.78 1.84
CA LEU A 136 12.13 3.28 1.47
C LEU A 136 12.35 1.80 1.81
N THR A 137 11.79 1.30 2.91
CA THR A 137 12.13 -0.04 3.43
C THR A 137 10.91 -0.95 3.57
N GLY A 138 9.70 -0.40 3.62
CA GLY A 138 8.48 -1.15 3.91
C GLY A 138 7.84 -1.82 2.70
N PHE A 139 8.03 -1.29 1.48
CA PHE A 139 7.42 -1.82 0.26
C PHE A 139 8.32 -2.80 -0.51
N ASP A 140 9.53 -3.06 -0.02
CA ASP A 140 10.47 -3.96 -0.68
C ASP A 140 10.00 -5.41 -0.57
N LEU A 141 9.46 -5.98 -1.66
CA LEU A 141 8.91 -7.33 -1.70
C LEU A 141 10.01 -8.31 -2.10
N SER A 142 10.15 -9.42 -1.35
CA SER A 142 11.13 -10.44 -1.72
C SER A 142 10.66 -11.25 -2.94
N ASP A 143 11.61 -11.85 -3.67
CA ASP A 143 11.29 -12.74 -4.81
C ASP A 143 10.38 -13.91 -4.41
N ALA A 144 10.47 -14.37 -3.17
CA ALA A 144 9.60 -15.41 -2.63
C ALA A 144 8.16 -14.92 -2.47
N ASP A 145 7.97 -13.67 -2.02
CA ASP A 145 6.65 -13.04 -1.85
C ASP A 145 5.98 -12.81 -3.21
N LEU A 146 6.76 -12.35 -4.20
CA LEU A 146 6.28 -12.16 -5.58
C LEU A 146 5.87 -13.49 -6.22
N LYS A 147 6.65 -14.54 -6.04
CA LYS A 147 6.33 -15.87 -6.59
C LYS A 147 5.06 -16.46 -5.98
N SER A 148 4.90 -16.33 -4.66
CA SER A 148 3.66 -16.70 -3.96
C SER A 148 2.48 -15.88 -4.48
N SER A 149 2.65 -14.56 -4.62
CA SER A 149 1.64 -13.64 -5.12
C SER A 149 1.20 -13.97 -6.55
N TYR A 150 2.13 -14.26 -7.45
CA TYR A 150 1.83 -14.55 -8.85
C TYR A 150 0.96 -15.80 -9.00
N THR A 151 1.34 -16.88 -8.32
CA THR A 151 0.64 -18.17 -8.43
C THR A 151 -0.80 -18.07 -7.93
N ALA A 152 -1.03 -17.34 -6.85
CA ALA A 152 -2.36 -17.14 -6.28
C ALA A 152 -3.16 -16.01 -6.94
N GLY A 153 -2.48 -15.02 -7.55
CA GLY A 153 -3.12 -14.00 -8.38
C GLY A 153 -3.86 -14.59 -9.59
N ILE A 154 -3.32 -15.66 -10.19
CA ILE A 154 -3.99 -16.41 -11.24
C ILE A 154 -5.32 -17.00 -10.73
N TRP A 155 -5.33 -17.58 -9.53
CA TRP A 155 -6.55 -18.14 -8.91
C TRP A 155 -7.59 -17.07 -8.60
N ILE A 156 -7.17 -15.89 -8.12
CA ILE A 156 -8.06 -14.75 -7.91
C ILE A 156 -8.68 -14.29 -9.24
N LEU A 157 -7.91 -14.20 -10.32
CA LEU A 157 -8.42 -13.81 -11.63
C LEU A 157 -9.45 -14.82 -12.16
N ILE A 158 -9.18 -16.12 -12.01
CA ILE A 158 -10.13 -17.18 -12.38
C ILE A 158 -11.43 -17.02 -11.57
N PHE A 159 -11.33 -16.84 -10.25
CA PHE A 159 -12.49 -16.65 -9.39
C PHE A 159 -13.29 -15.37 -9.74
N MET A 160 -12.60 -14.25 -9.97
CA MET A 160 -13.24 -13.01 -10.41
C MET A 160 -13.95 -13.19 -11.75
N SER A 161 -13.33 -13.87 -12.72
CA SER A 161 -13.97 -14.14 -14.01
C SER A 161 -15.21 -15.02 -13.87
N ALA A 162 -15.20 -15.99 -12.95
CA ALA A 162 -16.35 -16.84 -12.65
C ALA A 162 -17.53 -16.08 -12.03
N ILE A 163 -17.31 -14.93 -11.39
CA ILE A 163 -18.37 -14.05 -10.86
C ILE A 163 -18.82 -13.04 -11.91
N ILE A 164 -17.87 -12.40 -12.61
CA ILE A 164 -18.15 -11.31 -13.55
C ILE A 164 -18.89 -11.85 -14.78
N LEU A 165 -18.51 -13.00 -15.33
CA LEU A 165 -19.11 -13.54 -16.56
C LEU A 165 -20.63 -13.83 -16.40
N PRO A 166 -21.10 -14.50 -15.32
CA PRO A 166 -22.53 -14.65 -15.07
C PRO A 166 -23.25 -13.31 -14.84
N MET A 167 -22.65 -12.38 -14.09
CA MET A 167 -23.28 -11.08 -13.82
C MET A 167 -23.47 -10.24 -15.09
N VAL A 168 -22.53 -10.33 -16.03
CA VAL A 168 -22.66 -9.74 -17.38
C VAL A 168 -23.76 -10.46 -18.18
N TYR A 169 -23.83 -11.79 -18.11
CA TYR A 169 -24.89 -12.57 -18.76
C TYR A 169 -26.29 -12.19 -18.28
N PHE A 170 -26.46 -11.91 -16.98
CA PHE A 170 -27.72 -11.44 -16.38
C PHE A 170 -27.97 -9.93 -16.54
N GLN A 171 -27.18 -9.22 -17.34
CA GLN A 171 -27.32 -7.78 -17.61
C GLN A 171 -27.25 -6.87 -16.36
N MET A 172 -26.57 -7.30 -15.29
CA MET A 172 -26.33 -6.49 -14.09
C MET A 172 -25.14 -5.52 -14.27
N THR A 173 -25.01 -4.92 -15.46
CA THR A 173 -23.83 -4.16 -15.86
C THR A 173 -23.66 -2.86 -15.06
N ASP A 174 -24.75 -2.20 -14.66
CA ASP A 174 -24.67 -0.95 -13.90
C ASP A 174 -24.13 -1.16 -12.49
N PHE A 175 -24.54 -2.25 -11.83
CA PHE A 175 -24.02 -2.66 -10.54
C PHE A 175 -22.53 -2.97 -10.64
N LEU A 176 -22.13 -3.78 -11.64
CA LEU A 176 -20.73 -4.09 -11.89
C LEU A 176 -19.89 -2.83 -12.15
N ASN A 177 -20.37 -1.92 -13.00
CA ASN A 177 -19.65 -0.70 -13.34
C ASN A 177 -19.43 0.19 -12.11
N TYR A 178 -20.43 0.37 -11.25
CA TYR A 178 -20.29 1.19 -10.04
C TYR A 178 -19.20 0.66 -9.11
N TYR A 179 -19.23 -0.64 -8.78
CA TYR A 179 -18.26 -1.24 -7.86
C TYR A 179 -16.87 -1.43 -8.48
N LEU A 180 -16.78 -1.84 -9.75
CA LEU A 180 -15.50 -2.02 -10.44
C LEU A 180 -14.78 -0.69 -10.66
N ILE A 181 -15.49 0.36 -11.12
CA ILE A 181 -14.89 1.68 -11.32
C ILE A 181 -14.43 2.25 -9.97
N GLY A 182 -15.24 2.13 -8.92
CA GLY A 182 -14.85 2.55 -7.57
C GLY A 182 -13.59 1.83 -7.08
N PHE A 183 -13.49 0.52 -7.28
CA PHE A 183 -12.32 -0.27 -6.92
C PHE A 183 -11.07 0.12 -7.73
N VAL A 184 -11.21 0.29 -9.05
CA VAL A 184 -10.11 0.70 -9.94
C VAL A 184 -9.60 2.09 -9.58
N ILE A 185 -10.49 3.06 -9.33
CA ILE A 185 -10.11 4.41 -8.90
C ILE A 185 -9.32 4.35 -7.59
N TRP A 186 -9.76 3.54 -6.62
CA TRP A 186 -9.05 3.36 -5.37
C TRP A 186 -7.65 2.77 -5.54
N ILE A 187 -7.50 1.73 -6.37
CA ILE A 187 -6.19 1.15 -6.70
C ILE A 187 -5.30 2.20 -7.35
N VAL A 188 -5.79 2.91 -8.37
CA VAL A 188 -5.01 3.94 -9.08
C VAL A 188 -4.60 5.08 -8.15
N ALA A 189 -5.47 5.49 -7.23
CA ALA A 189 -5.16 6.51 -6.23
C ALA A 189 -4.03 6.07 -5.29
N ILE A 190 -4.06 4.82 -4.80
CA ILE A 190 -3.00 4.28 -3.94
C ILE A 190 -1.68 4.17 -4.71
N PHE A 191 -1.69 3.62 -5.92
CA PHE A 191 -0.48 3.49 -6.73
C PHE A 191 0.13 4.83 -7.12
N SER A 192 -0.69 5.82 -7.48
CA SER A 192 -0.20 7.16 -7.81
C SER A 192 0.43 7.85 -6.59
N LEU A 193 -0.12 7.67 -5.39
CA LEU A 193 0.48 8.17 -4.15
C LEU A 193 1.82 7.48 -3.85
N SER A 194 1.90 6.16 -4.04
CA SER A 194 3.15 5.41 -3.86
C SER A 194 4.25 5.86 -4.84
N ILE A 195 3.89 6.09 -6.11
CA ILE A 195 4.85 6.60 -7.11
C ILE A 195 5.28 8.03 -6.77
N LEU A 196 4.34 8.90 -6.39
CA LEU A 196 4.65 10.28 -6.03
C LEU A 196 5.59 10.34 -4.82
N THR A 197 5.34 9.53 -3.80
CA THR A 197 6.24 9.46 -2.63
C THR A 197 7.62 8.89 -3.00
N ALA A 198 7.70 7.88 -3.88
CA ALA A 198 8.97 7.37 -4.37
C ALA A 198 9.77 8.42 -5.15
N LEU A 199 9.12 9.17 -6.05
CA LEU A 199 9.75 10.25 -6.82
C LEU A 199 10.25 11.41 -5.93
N LEU A 200 9.48 11.78 -4.91
CA LEU A 200 9.90 12.82 -3.95
C LEU A 200 11.14 12.38 -3.16
N VAL A 201 11.20 11.10 -2.78
CA VAL A 201 12.36 10.54 -2.08
C VAL A 201 13.59 10.52 -3.00
N ASP A 202 13.45 10.01 -4.23
CA ASP A 202 14.54 9.96 -5.20
C ASP A 202 15.09 11.36 -5.52
N PHE A 203 14.20 12.33 -5.73
CA PHE A 203 14.58 13.73 -5.93
C PHE A 203 15.32 14.31 -4.71
N GLY A 204 14.85 14.00 -3.49
CA GLY A 204 15.53 14.40 -2.26
C GLY A 204 16.93 13.79 -2.13
N CYS A 205 17.08 12.51 -2.46
CA CYS A 205 18.38 11.83 -2.49
C CYS A 205 19.33 12.43 -3.52
N HIS A 206 18.84 12.75 -4.72
CA HIS A 206 19.64 13.36 -5.78
C HIS A 206 20.16 14.76 -5.38
N ILE A 207 19.33 15.57 -4.73
CA ILE A 207 19.74 16.87 -4.19
C ILE A 207 20.83 16.71 -3.14
N LEU A 208 20.66 15.78 -2.19
CA LEU A 208 21.67 15.54 -1.15
C LEU A 208 23.00 15.08 -1.74
N HIS A 209 22.97 14.22 -2.75
CA HIS A 209 24.17 13.78 -3.45
C HIS A 209 24.87 14.93 -4.19
N PHE A 210 24.10 15.86 -4.78
CA PHE A 210 24.64 17.07 -5.41
C PHE A 210 25.33 18.02 -4.41
N PHE A 211 24.87 18.06 -3.15
CA PHE A 211 25.50 18.89 -2.11
C PHE A 211 26.70 18.24 -1.41
N ILE A 212 26.85 16.91 -1.50
CA ILE A 212 27.92 16.14 -0.85
C ILE A 212 29.15 15.95 -1.76
N ASN A 213 28.97 16.05 -3.08
CA ASN A 213 30.06 16.10 -4.08
C ASN A 213 30.47 17.54 -4.41
#